data_AF-A0A920L1F7-F1
#
_entry.id   AF-A0A920L1F7-F1
#
_cell.length_a   1.000
_cell.length_b   1.000
_cell.length_c   1.000
_cell.angle_alpha   90.00
_cell.angle_beta   90.00
_cell.angle_gamma   90.00
#
_symmetry.space_group_name_H-M   'P 1'
#
loop_
_entity.id
_entity.type
_entity.pdbx_description
1 polymer ?
#
loop_
_entity_poly.entity_id
_entity_poly.type
_entity_poly.pdbx_seq_one_letter_code
_entity_poly.pdbx_strand_id
1 'polypeptide(L)' 'MEWRDKGILLATKQFGETSLIIDVFTPDHGKASGVVREDNRKA' A
#
# COMPACT_ATOMS: atom_id res chain seq x y z
N MET A 1 16.24 -3.70 0.91
CA MET A 1 15.57 -5.02 0.86
C MET A 1 14.33 -4.84 0.02
N GLU A 2 14.24 -5.54 -1.11
CA GLU A 2 13.10 -5.47 -2.02
C GLU A 2 12.46 -6.85 -2.07
N TRP A 3 11.14 -6.90 -1.92
CA TRP A 3 10.37 -8.13 -2.04
C TRP A 3 9.09 -7.83 -2.80
N ARG A 4 8.51 -8.87 -3.40
CA ARG A 4 7.30 -8.78 -4.22
C ARG A 4 6.36 -9.89 -3.82
N ASP A 5 5.12 -9.52 -3.51
CA ASP A 5 4.10 -10.45 -3.01
C ASP A 5 2.71 -10.03 -3.50
N LYS A 6 1.72 -10.89 -3.27
CA LYS A 6 0.29 -10.59 -3.40
C LYS A 6 -0.33 -10.58 -2.02
N GLY A 7 -1.09 -9.54 -1.72
CA GLY A 7 -1.75 -9.39 -0.44
C GLY A 7 -3.19 -8.88 -0.57
N ILE A 8 -3.89 -8.91 0.56
CA ILE A 8 -5.20 -8.28 0.72
C ILE A 8 -5.05 -6.93 1.41
N LEU A 9 -5.82 -5.94 0.97
CA LEU A 9 -5.90 -4.63 1.61
C LEU A 9 -6.81 -4.74 2.85
N LEU A 10 -6.29 -4.38 4.01
CA LEU A 10 -7.01 -4.44 5.27
C LEU A 10 -7.64 -3.09 5.63
N ALA A 11 -6.89 -2.01 5.44
CA ALA A 11 -7.33 -0.66 5.79
C ALA A 11 -6.63 0.39 4.92
N THR A 12 -7.29 1.53 4.77
CA THR A 12 -6.75 2.73 4.14
C THR A 12 -6.96 3.94 5.05
N LYS A 13 -5.98 4.83 5.12
CA LYS A 13 -6.09 6.11 5.82
C LYS A 13 -5.54 7.23 4.94
N GLN A 14 -6.28 8.32 4.81
CA GLN A 14 -5.80 9.50 4.09
C GLN A 14 -4.54 10.07 4.74
N PHE A 15 -3.53 10.38 3.92
CA PHE A 15 -2.26 10.96 4.34
C PHE A 15 -1.89 12.12 3.42
N GLY A 16 -2.24 13.34 3.85
CA GLY A 16 -2.09 14.54 3.02
C GLY A 16 -3.09 14.59 1.86
N GLU A 17 -2.77 15.39 0.85
CA GLU A 17 -3.68 15.69 -0.26
C GLU A 17 -3.68 14.60 -1.34
N THR A 18 -2.55 13.92 -1.55
CA THR A 18 -2.34 13.02 -2.71
C THR A 18 -1.76 11.66 -2.32
N SER A 19 -1.90 11.26 -1.06
CA SER A 19 -1.32 10.00 -0.57
C SER A 19 -2.23 9.31 0.45
N LEU A 20 -2.04 8.00 0.55
CA LEU A 20 -2.75 7.11 1.46
C LEU A 20 -1.73 6.27 2.24
N ILE A 21 -1.99 6.01 3.51
CA ILE A 21 -1.39 4.89 4.23
C ILE A 21 -2.28 3.68 4.01
N ILE A 22 -1.68 2.55 3.63
CA ILE A 22 -2.35 1.27 3.47
C ILE A 22 -1.80 0.25 4.47
N ASP A 23 -2.67 -0.58 5.00
CA ASP A 23 -2.31 -1.80 5.71
C ASP A 23 -2.65 -3.00 4.83
N VAL A 24 -1.69 -3.89 4.62
CA VAL A 24 -1.84 -5.10 3.80
C VAL A 24 -1.46 -6.34 4.60
N PHE A 25 -2.09 -7.46 4.29
CA PHE A 25 -1.65 -8.77 4.74
C PHE A 25 -1.19 -9.60 3.56
N THR A 26 -0.01 -10.20 3.69
CA THR A 26 0.61 -11.08 2.69
C THR A 26 0.83 -12.46 3.29
N PRO A 27 0.72 -13.55 2.50
CA PRO A 27 0.96 -14.90 2.99
C PRO A 27 2.36 -15.10 3.57
N ASP A 28 3.38 -14.56 2.90
CA ASP A 28 4.79 -14.88 3.23
C ASP A 28 5.41 -13.89 4.22
N HIS A 29 4.86 -12.68 4.36
CA HIS A 29 5.43 -11.61 5.19
C HIS A 29 4.45 -11.07 6.25
N GLY A 30 3.22 -11.59 6.32
CA GLY A 30 2.22 -11.16 7.28
C GLY A 30 1.75 -9.72 7.05
N LYS A 31 1.50 -8.98 8.14
CA LYS A 31 1.00 -7.60 8.07
C LYS A 31 2.13 -6.62 7.77
N ALA A 32 1.93 -5.79 6.76
CA ALA A 32 2.80 -4.67 6.41
C ALA A 32 1.98 -3.38 6.24
N SER A 33 2.63 -2.23 6.43
CA SER A 33 2.02 -0.91 6.25
C SER A 33 2.92 -0.05 5.36
N GLY A 34 2.33 0.79 4.51
CA GLY A 34 3.09 1.60 3.54
C GLY A 34 2.33 2.81 3.03
N VAL A 35 3.07 3.80 2.52
CA VAL A 35 2.50 4.99 1.87
C VAL A 35 2.37 4.73 0.38
N VAL A 36 1.17 4.89 -0.16
CA VAL A 36 0.88 4.93 -1.58
C VAL A 36 0.66 6.38 -1.97
N ARG A 37 1.28 6.81 -3.06
CA ARG A 37 1.07 8.12 -3.67
C ARG A 37 0.31 7.93 -4.97
N GLU A 38 -0.55 8.87 -5.31
CA GLU A 38 -1.20 8.89 -6.61
C GLU A 38 -0.13 8.97 -7.72
N ASP A 39 -0.19 8.07 -8.71
CA ASP A 39 0.59 8.18 -9.95
C ASP A 39 -0.33 8.74 -11.04
N ASN A 40 -0.16 10.03 -11.37
CA ASN A 40 -1.05 10.78 -12.27
C ASN A 40 -0.84 10.43 -13.76
N ARG A 41 -0.48 9.19 -14.09
CA ARG A 41 -0.31 8.76 -15.49
C ARG A 41 -1.68 8.62 -16.16
N LYS A 42 -2.07 9.67 -16.88
CA LYS A 42 -3.10 9.57 -17.93
C LYS A 42 -2.58 8.59 -19.01
N ALA A 43 -3.45 7.66 -19.38
CA ALA A 43 -3.23 6.66 -20.42
C ALA A 43 -2.87 7.29 -21.78
#